data_AF-A0A399PCE1-F1
#
_entry.id   AF-A0A399PCE1-F1
#
_cell.length_a   1.000
_cell.length_b   1.000
_cell.length_c   1.000
_cell.angle_alpha   90.00
_cell.angle_beta   90.00
_cell.angle_gamma   90.00
#
_symmetry.space_group_name_H-M   'P 1'
#
loop_
_entity.id
_entity.type
_entity.pdbx_description
1 polymer ?
#
loop_
_entity_poly.entity_id
_entity_poly.type
_entity_poly.pdbx_seq_one_letter_code
_entity_poly.pdbx_strand_id
1 'polypeptide(L)'
;PPLLVADGRLTDNPDAGIFRLYRPRIEPVGLLAYGASTAVELQFFRFEGETIVWPVENSLTREILPAAEVVPATVEMYGHEWKTLRGMFDAQASDITFDIDMVFSWVDGNDPEFQKRRAERMKDVVVGEGDDSEARFRQIDELKYALRSVYLFAPWVRRIFIVTDSPKPSWLTDHPAVTFVRSEEFFTDPAALPTHNSQAVESQLQHIPGLSEHFLYSNDDMFFGRPVQPGMFFSPGGITKFIEAATRIGLGDNDSDRSGFENSARVNRRLLMERFGRLITRHLEHAATPLRKSVLLELEREFAEDFHRTQLSRFRSSTDISVTNSLYHYYAQMTARAVQQENAKVAYVDTTSRAGLDMLPGLLKRRSQDFFCLNDGSFPEVPADERQARVQDFLERYYGIPAPWEAEVADQAAPVAEAPAAPAE
;
A
#
# COMPACT_ATOMS: atom_id res chain seq x y z
N PRO A 1 -18.01 32.87 3.67
CA PRO A 1 -18.05 31.44 4.05
C PRO A 1 -18.54 30.58 2.88
N PRO A 2 -17.83 29.52 2.45
CA PRO A 2 -18.28 28.76 1.30
C PRO A 2 -19.62 28.07 1.60
N LEU A 3 -20.65 28.41 0.82
CA LEU A 3 -21.89 27.67 0.69
C LEU A 3 -22.30 27.73 -0.78
N LEU A 4 -22.06 26.64 -1.53
CA LEU A 4 -22.81 26.34 -2.74
C LEU A 4 -23.09 24.84 -2.77
N VAL A 5 -24.37 24.50 -2.76
CA VAL A 5 -24.96 23.18 -2.47
C VAL A 5 -25.36 22.43 -3.74
N ALA A 6 -24.99 22.94 -4.92
CA ALA A 6 -25.05 22.18 -6.18
C ALA A 6 -24.10 22.80 -7.22
N ASP A 7 -23.36 21.96 -7.94
CA ASP A 7 -22.55 22.32 -9.11
C ASP A 7 -22.95 21.39 -10.27
N GLY A 8 -24.09 21.71 -10.90
CA GLY A 8 -24.80 20.87 -11.88
C GLY A 8 -26.27 21.30 -12.06
N ARG A 9 -27.01 20.66 -12.98
CA ARG A 9 -28.47 20.86 -13.08
C ARG A 9 -29.16 19.88 -12.12
N LEU A 10 -29.97 20.39 -11.19
CA LEU A 10 -30.92 19.54 -10.47
C LEU A 10 -31.86 18.92 -11.50
N THR A 11 -32.26 17.68 -11.25
CA THR A 11 -33.24 17.02 -12.11
C THR A 11 -34.59 17.71 -11.96
N ASP A 12 -35.27 17.96 -13.08
CA ASP A 12 -36.65 18.46 -13.09
C ASP A 12 -37.66 17.35 -12.73
N ASN A 13 -37.19 16.12 -12.47
CA ASN A 13 -38.01 15.02 -12.02
C ASN A 13 -38.45 15.24 -10.56
N PRO A 14 -39.74 15.52 -10.29
CA PRO A 14 -40.23 15.73 -8.93
C PRO A 14 -40.15 14.47 -8.05
N ASP A 15 -40.00 13.29 -8.65
CA ASP A 15 -39.90 12.01 -7.95
C ASP A 15 -38.45 11.61 -7.60
N ALA A 16 -37.47 12.51 -7.81
CA ALA A 16 -36.07 12.22 -7.49
C ALA A 16 -35.83 12.16 -5.97
N GLY A 17 -35.58 10.95 -5.46
CA GLY A 17 -35.26 10.72 -4.04
C GLY A 17 -33.76 10.63 -3.70
N ILE A 18 -32.88 10.64 -4.71
CA ILE A 18 -31.42 10.50 -4.52
C ILE A 18 -30.69 11.59 -5.29
N PHE A 19 -29.76 12.26 -4.62
CA PHE A 19 -28.93 13.31 -5.18
C PHE A 19 -27.45 12.99 -4.93
N ARG A 20 -26.58 13.32 -5.87
CA ARG A 20 -25.12 13.22 -5.71
C ARG A 20 -24.52 14.61 -5.66
N LEU A 21 -24.03 14.99 -4.49
CA LEU A 21 -23.36 16.26 -4.27
C LEU A 21 -21.85 16.09 -4.44
N TYR A 22 -21.29 16.79 -5.40
CA TYR A 22 -19.85 16.84 -5.62
C TYR A 22 -19.44 18.22 -6.10
N ARG A 23 -18.15 18.53 -5.95
CA ARG A 23 -17.53 19.70 -6.55
C ARG A 23 -16.52 19.21 -7.58
N PRO A 24 -16.72 19.49 -8.89
CA PRO A 24 -15.73 19.16 -9.90
C PRO A 24 -14.38 19.76 -9.54
N ARG A 25 -13.35 18.93 -9.47
CA ARG A 25 -11.95 19.38 -9.33
C ARG A 25 -11.09 18.63 -10.33
N ILE A 26 -10.16 19.34 -10.93
CA ILE A 26 -9.15 18.76 -11.83
C ILE A 26 -7.81 19.24 -11.32
N GLU A 27 -6.93 18.29 -11.00
CA GLU A 27 -5.54 18.59 -10.72
C GLU A 27 -4.84 18.98 -12.05
N PRO A 28 -4.21 20.16 -12.13
CA PRO A 28 -3.79 20.77 -13.39
C PRO A 28 -2.69 20.03 -14.16
N VAL A 29 -1.84 19.25 -13.49
CA VAL A 29 -0.68 18.58 -14.09
C VAL A 29 -1.09 17.21 -14.67
N GLY A 30 -1.63 16.37 -13.81
CA GLY A 30 -1.99 14.98 -14.04
C GLY A 30 -3.41 14.73 -14.54
N LEU A 31 -4.21 15.80 -14.60
CA LEU A 31 -5.63 15.78 -14.96
C LEU A 31 -6.44 14.80 -14.12
N LEU A 32 -6.01 14.54 -12.88
CA LEU A 32 -6.77 13.74 -11.93
C LEU A 32 -8.07 14.49 -11.62
N ALA A 33 -9.19 13.88 -12.00
CA ALA A 33 -10.50 14.51 -11.90
C ALA A 33 -11.32 13.89 -10.77
N TYR A 34 -11.82 14.76 -9.89
CA TYR A 34 -12.84 14.44 -8.89
C TYR A 34 -14.19 14.94 -9.41
N GLY A 35 -15.18 14.06 -9.39
CA GLY A 35 -16.47 14.30 -10.02
C GLY A 35 -17.58 13.51 -9.34
N ALA A 36 -18.62 13.14 -10.11
CA ALA A 36 -19.78 12.44 -9.57
C ALA A 36 -19.44 11.06 -8.95
N SER A 37 -18.33 10.43 -9.34
CA SER A 37 -17.84 9.17 -8.77
C SER A 37 -17.31 9.31 -7.33
N THR A 38 -16.97 10.53 -6.91
CA THR A 38 -16.50 10.86 -5.55
C THR A 38 -17.52 11.74 -4.82
N ALA A 39 -18.78 11.72 -5.27
CA ALA A 39 -19.86 12.49 -4.69
C ALA A 39 -20.30 11.91 -3.34
N VAL A 40 -20.81 12.79 -2.48
CA VAL A 40 -21.62 12.40 -1.34
C VAL A 40 -23.04 12.16 -1.84
N GLU A 41 -23.61 11.00 -1.52
CA GLU A 41 -24.99 10.68 -1.86
C GLU A 41 -25.93 11.17 -0.75
N LEU A 42 -26.98 11.89 -1.15
CA LEU A 42 -28.05 12.37 -0.28
C LEU A 42 -29.33 11.61 -0.65
N GLN A 43 -29.90 10.90 0.31
CA GLN A 43 -31.11 10.12 0.13
C GLN A 43 -32.25 10.74 0.95
N PHE A 44 -33.38 11.01 0.30
CA PHE A 44 -34.58 11.55 0.92
C PHE A 44 -35.63 10.46 1.01
N PHE A 45 -36.09 10.18 2.22
CA PHE A 45 -37.17 9.24 2.49
C PHE A 45 -38.47 9.99 2.80
N ARG A 46 -39.60 9.30 2.65
CA ARG A 46 -40.93 9.86 2.92
C ARG A 46 -41.71 8.99 3.90
N PHE A 47 -42.63 9.62 4.61
CA PHE A 47 -43.57 8.94 5.49
C PHE A 47 -44.84 8.59 4.72
N GLU A 48 -45.27 7.34 4.80
CA GLU A 48 -46.53 6.82 4.25
C GLU A 48 -47.31 6.09 5.35
N GLY A 49 -48.24 6.80 5.98
CA GLY A 49 -48.98 6.28 7.13
C GLY A 49 -48.03 5.92 8.29
N GLU A 50 -48.00 4.64 8.66
CA GLU A 50 -47.13 4.11 9.71
C GLU A 50 -45.79 3.55 9.18
N THR A 51 -45.46 3.83 7.91
CA THR A 51 -44.22 3.36 7.27
C THR A 51 -43.37 4.53 6.79
N ILE A 52 -42.07 4.28 6.68
CA ILE A 52 -41.10 5.13 6.01
C ILE A 52 -40.64 4.39 4.75
N VAL A 53 -40.63 5.11 3.64
CA VAL A 53 -40.17 4.63 2.32
C VAL A 53 -38.88 5.36 1.96
N TRP A 54 -37.80 4.60 1.91
CA TRP A 54 -36.49 5.02 1.42
C TRP A 54 -36.41 4.84 -0.10
N PRO A 55 -35.56 5.62 -0.79
CA PRO A 55 -35.43 5.47 -2.24
C PRO A 55 -34.67 4.20 -2.65
N VAL A 56 -33.83 3.66 -1.77
CA VAL A 56 -33.06 2.42 -1.93
C VAL A 56 -32.79 1.76 -0.58
N GLU A 57 -32.57 0.45 -0.59
CA GLU A 57 -31.96 -0.26 0.54
C GLU A 57 -30.50 0.21 0.74
N ASN A 58 -30.09 0.36 1.99
CA ASN A 58 -28.71 0.70 2.37
C ASN A 58 -28.24 -0.22 3.52
N SER A 59 -27.04 0.01 4.04
CA SER A 59 -26.44 -0.86 5.06
C SER A 59 -27.24 -0.98 6.36
N LEU A 60 -28.14 -0.03 6.66
CA LEU A 60 -28.97 -0.03 7.86
C LEU A 60 -30.45 -0.30 7.57
N THR A 61 -30.99 0.26 6.49
CA THR A 61 -32.43 0.29 6.23
C THR A 61 -32.83 -0.49 4.98
N ARG A 62 -34.02 -1.11 5.03
CA ARG A 62 -34.73 -1.59 3.84
C ARG A 62 -35.49 -0.44 3.16
N GLU A 63 -35.92 -0.67 1.92
CA GLU A 63 -36.71 0.32 1.17
C GLU A 63 -38.00 0.72 1.92
N ILE A 64 -38.67 -0.21 2.60
CA ILE A 64 -39.87 0.07 3.39
C ILE A 64 -39.68 -0.47 4.81
N LEU A 65 -39.87 0.39 5.80
CA LEU A 65 -39.80 0.06 7.23
C LEU A 65 -40.96 0.69 8.00
N PRO A 66 -41.46 0.06 9.07
CA PRO A 66 -42.37 0.73 10.01
C PRO A 66 -41.69 1.96 10.62
N ALA A 67 -42.40 3.09 10.68
CA ALA A 67 -41.88 4.35 11.20
C ALA A 67 -41.42 4.21 12.67
N ALA A 68 -42.05 3.30 13.43
CA ALA A 68 -41.70 2.99 14.81
C ALA A 68 -40.33 2.31 14.97
N GLU A 69 -39.77 1.69 13.92
CA GLU A 69 -38.44 1.06 13.94
C GLU A 69 -37.31 2.08 13.69
N VAL A 70 -37.64 3.24 13.11
CA VAL A 70 -36.68 4.31 12.84
C VAL A 70 -36.48 5.15 14.11
N VAL A 71 -35.58 4.69 14.97
CA VAL A 71 -35.32 5.32 16.28
C VAL A 71 -34.30 6.45 16.14
N PRO A 72 -34.66 7.72 16.44
CA PRO A 72 -33.71 8.82 16.42
C PRO A 72 -32.57 8.64 17.44
N ALA A 73 -31.40 9.12 17.06
CA ALA A 73 -30.20 9.15 17.89
C ALA A 73 -29.38 10.42 17.61
N THR A 74 -28.32 10.62 18.37
CA THR A 74 -27.31 11.64 18.11
C THR A 74 -25.92 10.99 18.08
N VAL A 75 -25.00 11.60 17.33
CA VAL A 75 -23.58 11.22 17.30
C VAL A 75 -22.73 12.48 17.37
N GLU A 76 -21.59 12.41 18.05
CA GLU A 76 -20.61 13.49 18.05
C GLU A 76 -19.53 13.19 17.00
N MET A 77 -19.44 14.03 15.97
CA MET A 77 -18.45 13.90 14.89
C MET A 77 -17.88 15.27 14.56
N TYR A 78 -16.54 15.34 14.42
CA TYR A 78 -15.81 16.56 14.10
C TYR A 78 -16.08 17.72 15.08
N GLY A 79 -16.29 17.42 16.36
CA GLY A 79 -16.59 18.42 17.39
C GLY A 79 -18.02 18.99 17.33
N HIS A 80 -18.91 18.35 16.59
CA HIS A 80 -20.31 18.74 16.46
C HIS A 80 -21.24 17.56 16.79
N GLU A 81 -22.39 17.86 17.40
CA GLU A 81 -23.47 16.88 17.58
C GLU A 81 -24.35 16.85 16.33
N TRP A 82 -24.57 15.66 15.79
CA TRP A 82 -25.38 15.41 14.60
C TRP A 82 -26.57 14.52 14.95
N LYS A 83 -27.75 14.86 14.42
CA LYS A 83 -28.93 13.98 14.49
C LYS A 83 -28.76 12.84 13.49
N THR A 84 -29.12 11.64 13.92
CA THR A 84 -29.00 10.42 13.12
C THR A 84 -30.05 9.39 13.54
N LEU A 85 -29.94 8.18 13.01
CA LEU A 85 -30.69 7.01 13.40
C LEU A 85 -29.80 6.10 14.25
N ARG A 86 -30.38 5.42 15.25
CA ARG A 86 -29.68 4.39 16.01
C ARG A 86 -29.12 3.32 15.06
N GLY A 87 -27.86 2.94 15.22
CA GLY A 87 -27.19 1.99 14.31
C GLY A 87 -26.49 2.61 13.09
N MET A 88 -26.80 3.85 12.71
CA MET A 88 -26.29 4.46 11.47
C MET A 88 -24.76 4.64 11.46
N PHE A 89 -24.18 4.94 12.63
CA PHE A 89 -22.74 5.17 12.80
C PHE A 89 -22.08 4.08 13.65
N ASP A 90 -22.81 3.01 13.96
CA ASP A 90 -22.26 1.88 14.71
C ASP A 90 -21.44 1.00 13.76
N ALA A 91 -20.31 0.48 14.23
CA ALA A 91 -19.50 -0.43 13.45
C ALA A 91 -20.27 -1.72 13.12
N GLN A 92 -20.28 -2.09 11.85
CA GLN A 92 -20.93 -3.30 11.37
C GLN A 92 -19.97 -4.48 11.40
N ALA A 93 -20.52 -5.71 11.45
CA ALA A 93 -19.71 -6.93 11.42
C ALA A 93 -18.90 -7.09 10.11
N SER A 94 -19.27 -6.36 9.06
CA SER A 94 -18.55 -6.28 7.79
C SER A 94 -17.45 -5.22 7.75
N ASP A 95 -17.33 -4.41 8.79
CA ASP A 95 -16.34 -3.33 8.84
C ASP A 95 -15.00 -3.85 9.33
N ILE A 96 -13.93 -3.21 8.86
CA ILE A 96 -12.58 -3.42 9.37
C ILE A 96 -12.32 -2.32 10.39
N THR A 97 -12.31 -2.70 11.67
CA THR A 97 -12.23 -1.76 12.80
C THR A 97 -10.86 -1.77 13.50
N PHE A 98 -9.93 -2.60 13.04
CA PHE A 98 -8.58 -2.64 13.58
C PHE A 98 -7.64 -1.70 12.81
N ASP A 99 -6.62 -1.23 13.51
CA ASP A 99 -5.56 -0.42 12.93
C ASP A 99 -4.79 -1.18 11.85
N ILE A 100 -4.49 -0.50 10.75
CA ILE A 100 -3.61 -1.00 9.69
C ILE A 100 -2.48 -0.01 9.46
N ASP A 101 -1.25 -0.43 9.71
CA ASP A 101 -0.06 0.32 9.35
C ASP A 101 0.50 -0.08 7.98
N MET A 102 1.46 0.68 7.49
CA MET A 102 2.21 0.35 6.29
C MET A 102 3.70 0.43 6.56
N VAL A 103 4.47 -0.52 6.02
CA VAL A 103 5.93 -0.58 6.13
C VAL A 103 6.51 -0.51 4.72
N PHE A 104 7.39 0.46 4.49
CA PHE A 104 8.22 0.55 3.30
C PHE A 104 9.66 0.16 3.63
N SER A 105 10.22 -0.81 2.91
CA SER A 105 11.68 -0.95 2.85
C SER A 105 12.22 -0.04 1.77
N TRP A 106 13.22 0.78 2.10
CA TRP A 106 13.78 1.73 1.15
C TRP A 106 15.28 1.93 1.37
N VAL A 107 16.01 2.17 0.28
CA VAL A 107 17.42 2.60 0.31
C VAL A 107 17.62 3.71 -0.72
N ASP A 108 18.45 4.68 -0.37
CA ASP A 108 18.92 5.69 -1.31
C ASP A 108 19.97 5.08 -2.25
N GLY A 109 19.52 4.72 -3.46
CA GLY A 109 20.39 4.16 -4.49
C GLY A 109 21.45 5.13 -5.00
N ASN A 110 21.20 6.44 -4.87
CA ASN A 110 22.09 7.51 -5.32
C ASN A 110 23.14 7.91 -4.26
N ASP A 111 23.06 7.41 -3.02
CA ASP A 111 24.06 7.67 -1.97
C ASP A 111 25.44 7.07 -2.36
N PRO A 112 26.45 7.90 -2.67
CA PRO A 112 27.77 7.41 -3.09
C PRO A 112 28.46 6.58 -2.00
N GLU A 113 28.20 6.87 -0.73
CA GLU A 113 28.78 6.12 0.37
C GLU A 113 28.09 4.76 0.52
N PHE A 114 26.78 4.66 0.30
CA PHE A 114 26.07 3.37 0.20
C PHE A 114 26.62 2.52 -0.93
N GLN A 115 26.77 3.09 -2.13
CA GLN A 115 27.33 2.39 -3.29
C GLN A 115 28.75 1.89 -3.02
N LYS A 116 29.60 2.74 -2.41
CA LYS A 116 30.98 2.39 -2.05
C LYS A 116 31.02 1.25 -1.02
N ARG A 117 30.28 1.35 0.08
CA ARG A 117 30.22 0.30 1.12
C ARG A 117 29.73 -1.02 0.54
N ARG A 118 28.71 -0.97 -0.33
CA ARG A 118 28.18 -2.16 -1.01
C ARG A 118 29.23 -2.78 -1.93
N ALA A 119 29.86 -1.97 -2.79
CA ALA A 119 30.89 -2.43 -3.73
C ALA A 119 32.11 -3.03 -3.03
N GLU A 120 32.55 -2.44 -1.91
CA GLU A 120 33.64 -3.00 -1.10
C GLU A 120 33.30 -4.38 -0.53
N ARG A 121 32.05 -4.59 -0.10
CA ARG A 121 31.59 -5.86 0.48
C ARG A 121 31.20 -6.91 -0.56
N MET A 122 30.93 -6.51 -1.81
CA MET A 122 30.62 -7.43 -2.91
C MET A 122 31.83 -8.15 -3.51
N LYS A 123 33.06 -7.66 -3.28
CA LYS A 123 34.28 -8.18 -3.93
C LYS A 123 34.51 -9.68 -3.70
N ASP A 124 34.00 -10.22 -2.59
CA ASP A 124 34.18 -11.61 -2.17
C ASP A 124 32.87 -12.43 -2.18
N VAL A 125 31.81 -11.95 -2.84
CA VAL A 125 30.48 -12.57 -2.81
C VAL A 125 30.03 -12.94 -4.23
N VAL A 126 29.70 -14.21 -4.44
CA VAL A 126 29.01 -14.66 -5.67
C VAL A 126 27.55 -14.26 -5.56
N VAL A 127 27.11 -13.34 -6.41
CA VAL A 127 25.70 -12.96 -6.54
C VAL A 127 25.10 -13.62 -7.79
N GLY A 128 23.83 -13.99 -7.71
CA GLY A 128 23.12 -14.62 -8.83
C GLY A 128 22.84 -13.63 -9.98
N GLU A 129 22.45 -14.17 -11.14
CA GLU A 129 22.18 -13.39 -12.35
C GLU A 129 21.26 -12.17 -12.09
N GLY A 130 21.72 -10.99 -12.52
CA GLY A 130 20.96 -9.74 -12.50
C GLY A 130 20.91 -9.01 -11.15
N ASP A 131 21.51 -9.54 -10.08
CA ASP A 131 21.59 -8.88 -8.77
C ASP A 131 22.70 -7.79 -8.68
N ASP A 132 23.54 -7.67 -9.70
CA ASP A 132 24.64 -6.71 -9.86
C ASP A 132 24.34 -5.54 -10.81
N SER A 133 23.19 -5.53 -11.50
CA SER A 133 22.91 -4.58 -12.59
C SER A 133 22.81 -3.11 -12.12
N GLU A 134 23.52 -2.20 -12.79
CA GLU A 134 23.52 -0.76 -12.50
C GLU A 134 22.14 -0.08 -12.58
N ALA A 135 21.22 -0.65 -13.36
CA ALA A 135 19.86 -0.13 -13.51
C ALA A 135 19.14 -0.02 -12.16
N ARG A 136 19.36 -0.97 -11.25
CA ARG A 136 18.73 -1.01 -9.92
C ARG A 136 19.10 0.12 -8.95
N PHE A 137 20.05 1.00 -9.31
CA PHE A 137 20.61 1.98 -8.35
C PHE A 137 20.28 3.43 -8.64
N ARG A 138 19.69 3.76 -9.80
CA ARG A 138 19.42 5.16 -10.15
C ARG A 138 18.02 5.55 -9.71
N GLN A 139 17.94 6.14 -8.52
CA GLN A 139 16.69 6.55 -7.90
C GLN A 139 16.13 7.83 -8.52
N ILE A 140 14.81 7.88 -8.74
CA ILE A 140 14.05 8.99 -9.33
C ILE A 140 12.90 9.45 -8.41
N ASP A 141 13.16 9.46 -7.10
CA ASP A 141 12.21 9.80 -6.03
C ASP A 141 10.98 8.88 -5.95
N GLU A 142 11.10 7.60 -6.31
CA GLU A 142 10.01 6.62 -6.29
C GLU A 142 9.30 6.58 -4.93
N LEU A 143 10.06 6.60 -3.82
CA LEU A 143 9.50 6.67 -2.46
C LEU A 143 8.55 7.87 -2.28
N LYS A 144 8.87 9.05 -2.83
CA LYS A 144 8.00 10.24 -2.75
C LYS A 144 6.63 9.93 -3.34
N TYR A 145 6.62 9.37 -4.53
CA TYR A 145 5.39 9.04 -5.25
C TYR A 145 4.66 7.82 -4.67
N ALA A 146 5.38 6.85 -4.12
CA ALA A 146 4.81 5.73 -3.39
C ALA A 146 4.04 6.24 -2.17
N LEU A 147 4.63 7.15 -1.37
CA LEU A 147 3.94 7.80 -0.25
C LEU A 147 2.73 8.63 -0.72
N ARG A 148 2.86 9.42 -1.80
CA ARG A 148 1.70 10.14 -2.38
C ARG A 148 0.58 9.17 -2.79
N SER A 149 0.92 8.00 -3.32
CA SER A 149 -0.07 6.97 -3.69
C SER A 149 -0.85 6.47 -2.47
N VAL A 150 -0.19 6.27 -1.33
CA VAL A 150 -0.87 5.92 -0.06
C VAL A 150 -1.80 7.04 0.38
N TYR A 151 -1.30 8.28 0.41
CA TYR A 151 -2.10 9.44 0.82
C TYR A 151 -3.36 9.61 -0.04
N LEU A 152 -3.25 9.41 -1.35
CA LEU A 152 -4.36 9.59 -2.29
C LEU A 152 -5.34 8.42 -2.28
N PHE A 153 -4.85 7.19 -2.14
CA PHE A 153 -5.63 6.01 -2.50
C PHE A 153 -5.80 4.97 -1.39
N ALA A 154 -5.11 5.13 -0.26
CA ALA A 154 -5.30 4.34 0.95
C ALA A 154 -5.25 5.22 2.22
N PRO A 155 -6.10 6.26 2.34
CA PRO A 155 -6.05 7.23 3.45
C PRO A 155 -6.45 6.64 4.82
N TRP A 156 -6.89 5.39 4.84
CA TRP A 156 -7.22 4.61 6.04
C TRP A 156 -5.98 3.99 6.71
N VAL A 157 -4.81 4.04 6.06
CA VAL A 157 -3.53 3.62 6.68
C VAL A 157 -3.24 4.55 7.85
N ARG A 158 -3.05 3.97 9.05
CA ARG A 158 -2.87 4.70 10.30
C ARG A 158 -1.49 5.35 10.41
N ARG A 159 -0.43 4.57 10.23
CA ARG A 159 0.97 5.02 10.24
C ARG A 159 1.77 4.35 9.15
N ILE A 160 2.76 5.07 8.63
CA ILE A 160 3.74 4.60 7.66
C ILE A 160 5.10 4.52 8.36
N PHE A 161 5.72 3.34 8.33
CA PHE A 161 7.07 3.09 8.80
C PHE A 161 8.00 2.93 7.60
N ILE A 162 9.04 3.74 7.51
CA ILE A 162 10.07 3.62 6.47
C ILE A 162 11.28 2.98 7.14
N VAL A 163 11.50 1.69 6.87
CA VAL A 163 12.65 0.95 7.38
C VAL A 163 13.84 1.15 6.45
N THR A 164 14.87 1.83 6.95
CA THR A 164 16.02 2.22 6.12
C THR A 164 17.23 2.62 6.95
N ASP A 165 18.41 2.35 6.41
CA ASP A 165 19.68 2.88 6.92
C ASP A 165 20.18 4.10 6.11
N SER A 166 19.43 4.52 5.08
CA SER A 166 19.75 5.70 4.27
C SER A 166 19.36 7.01 4.98
N PRO A 167 20.03 8.13 4.70
CA PRO A 167 19.61 9.43 5.20
C PRO A 167 18.17 9.75 4.80
N LYS A 168 17.45 10.49 5.65
CA LYS A 168 16.10 10.98 5.32
C LYS A 168 16.18 11.90 4.09
N PRO A 169 15.34 11.71 3.05
CA PRO A 169 15.31 12.61 1.89
C PRO A 169 14.96 14.05 2.30
N SER A 170 15.55 15.04 1.63
CA SER A 170 15.36 16.46 1.95
C SER A 170 13.93 16.96 1.72
N TRP A 171 13.18 16.32 0.83
CA TRP A 171 11.78 16.65 0.55
C TRP A 171 10.81 16.18 1.66
N LEU A 172 11.25 15.28 2.55
CA LEU A 172 10.41 14.63 3.56
C LEU A 172 10.60 15.29 4.94
N THR A 173 9.56 15.96 5.43
CA THR A 173 9.55 16.59 6.76
C THR A 173 9.06 15.63 7.84
N ASP A 174 9.27 16.01 9.11
CA ASP A 174 8.75 15.23 10.22
C ASP A 174 7.21 15.36 10.26
N HIS A 175 6.52 14.22 10.31
CA HIS A 175 5.07 14.17 10.31
C HIS A 175 4.59 13.01 11.18
N PRO A 176 3.53 13.18 12.02
CA PRO A 176 3.10 12.14 12.97
C PRO A 176 2.66 10.82 12.31
N ALA A 177 2.26 10.85 11.03
CA ALA A 177 1.89 9.66 10.27
C ALA A 177 3.07 8.91 9.63
N VAL A 178 4.28 9.48 9.59
CA VAL A 178 5.44 8.88 8.92
C VAL A 178 6.59 8.73 9.92
N THR A 179 7.15 7.54 10.05
CA THR A 179 8.21 7.23 11.02
C THR A 179 9.36 6.52 10.32
N PHE A 180 10.57 7.07 10.41
CA PHE A 180 11.77 6.36 10.00
C PHE A 180 12.21 5.40 11.09
N VAL A 181 12.62 4.20 10.71
CA VAL A 181 13.11 3.18 11.64
C VAL A 181 14.41 2.62 11.08
N ARG A 182 15.49 2.69 11.86
CA ARG A 182 16.80 2.12 11.50
C ARG A 182 16.81 0.61 11.66
N SER A 183 17.62 -0.09 10.86
CA SER A 183 17.76 -1.55 10.98
C SER A 183 18.14 -1.99 12.39
N GLU A 184 18.97 -1.22 13.08
CA GLU A 184 19.39 -1.49 14.47
C GLU A 184 18.23 -1.48 15.48
N GLU A 185 17.09 -0.86 15.16
CA GLU A 185 15.94 -0.77 16.05
C GLU A 185 15.03 -2.01 15.99
N PHE A 186 15.14 -2.83 14.93
CA PHE A 186 14.26 -3.99 14.73
C PHE A 186 14.98 -5.29 14.36
N PHE A 187 16.28 -5.28 14.02
CA PHE A 187 17.03 -6.52 13.88
C PHE A 187 17.28 -7.15 15.25
N THR A 188 16.93 -8.42 15.39
CA THR A 188 17.13 -9.18 16.64
C THR A 188 18.61 -9.47 16.95
N ASP A 189 19.44 -9.54 15.91
CA ASP A 189 20.90 -9.67 15.99
C ASP A 189 21.57 -8.52 15.24
N PRO A 190 22.08 -7.51 15.95
CA PRO A 190 22.82 -6.40 15.34
C PRO A 190 24.11 -6.82 14.61
N ALA A 191 24.67 -8.01 14.87
CA ALA A 191 25.86 -8.49 14.16
C ALA A 191 25.59 -8.79 12.67
N ALA A 192 24.31 -8.98 12.31
CA ALA A 192 23.85 -9.09 10.93
C ALA A 192 24.03 -7.80 10.11
N LEU A 193 24.16 -6.65 10.79
CA LEU A 193 24.23 -5.34 10.14
C LEU A 193 25.67 -4.93 9.77
N PRO A 194 25.85 -3.99 8.83
CA PRO A 194 24.84 -3.56 7.85
C PRO A 194 24.51 -4.69 6.86
N THR A 195 23.28 -4.70 6.36
CA THR A 195 22.81 -5.63 5.33
C THR A 195 22.47 -4.89 4.03
N HIS A 196 22.69 -5.55 2.89
CA HIS A 196 22.25 -5.12 1.56
C HIS A 196 21.24 -6.11 0.97
N ASN A 197 20.62 -6.92 1.83
CA ASN A 197 19.69 -7.97 1.45
C ASN A 197 18.27 -7.61 1.91
N SER A 198 17.38 -7.34 0.95
CA SER A 198 15.98 -7.07 1.27
C SER A 198 15.32 -8.24 2.01
N GLN A 199 15.67 -9.49 1.68
CA GLN A 199 15.10 -10.68 2.31
C GLN A 199 15.47 -10.76 3.80
N ALA A 200 16.67 -10.31 4.17
CA ALA A 200 17.08 -10.17 5.56
C ALA A 200 16.22 -9.12 6.29
N VAL A 201 16.01 -7.95 5.69
CA VAL A 201 15.15 -6.88 6.25
C VAL A 201 13.71 -7.35 6.40
N GLU A 202 13.15 -7.96 5.34
CA GLU A 202 11.81 -8.53 5.26
C GLU A 202 11.56 -9.59 6.36
N SER A 203 12.60 -10.34 6.76
CA SER A 203 12.51 -11.35 7.82
C SER A 203 12.41 -10.80 9.24
N GLN A 204 12.62 -9.49 9.43
CA GLN A 204 12.68 -8.86 10.75
C GLN A 204 11.55 -7.84 11.00
N LEU A 205 10.67 -7.59 10.03
CA LEU A 205 9.65 -6.52 10.10
C LEU A 205 8.72 -6.64 11.31
N GLN A 206 8.45 -7.85 11.79
CA GLN A 206 7.62 -8.11 12.97
C GLN A 206 8.19 -7.55 14.28
N HIS A 207 9.44 -7.08 14.28
CA HIS A 207 10.10 -6.52 15.45
C HIS A 207 10.07 -4.99 15.48
N ILE A 208 9.51 -4.33 14.45
CA ILE A 208 9.41 -2.86 14.39
C ILE A 208 8.64 -2.33 15.61
N PRO A 209 9.24 -1.42 16.40
CA PRO A 209 8.58 -0.83 17.56
C PRO A 209 7.31 -0.06 17.17
N GLY A 210 6.21 -0.31 17.88
CA GLY A 210 4.94 0.40 17.66
C GLY A 210 4.15 -0.02 16.41
N LEU A 211 4.63 -1.02 15.65
CA LEU A 211 3.89 -1.62 14.55
C LEU A 211 2.66 -2.39 15.06
N SER A 212 1.50 -2.11 14.46
CA SER A 212 0.23 -2.78 14.75
C SER A 212 0.23 -4.26 14.35
N GLU A 213 -0.78 -5.00 14.83
CA GLU A 213 -0.95 -6.42 14.49
C GLU A 213 -1.20 -6.64 13.00
N HIS A 214 -1.90 -5.72 12.32
CA HIS A 214 -2.21 -5.81 10.90
C HIS A 214 -1.46 -4.71 10.17
N PHE A 215 -0.69 -5.07 9.16
CA PHE A 215 0.04 -4.07 8.40
C PHE A 215 0.22 -4.49 6.95
N LEU A 216 0.52 -3.52 6.09
CA LEU A 216 0.93 -3.76 4.73
C LEU A 216 2.46 -3.63 4.62
N TYR A 217 3.08 -4.49 3.83
CA TYR A 217 4.46 -4.31 3.39
C TYR A 217 4.50 -3.89 1.92
N SER A 218 5.39 -2.96 1.59
CA SER A 218 5.60 -2.47 0.23
C SER A 218 7.06 -2.08 0.00
N ASN A 219 7.50 -2.14 -1.24
CA ASN A 219 8.70 -1.47 -1.70
C ASN A 219 8.33 -0.09 -2.27
N ASP A 220 9.34 0.73 -2.58
CA ASP A 220 9.20 2.06 -3.16
C ASP A 220 8.81 2.05 -4.65
N ASP A 221 8.99 0.91 -5.33
CA ASP A 221 8.58 0.68 -6.72
C ASP A 221 7.14 0.14 -6.87
N MET A 222 6.41 -0.03 -5.77
CA MET A 222 5.02 -0.50 -5.73
C MET A 222 4.08 0.65 -5.40
N PHE A 223 3.02 0.82 -6.20
CA PHE A 223 2.11 1.95 -6.08
C PHE A 223 0.64 1.54 -6.05
N PHE A 224 -0.16 2.30 -5.29
CA PHE A 224 -1.61 2.29 -5.43
C PHE A 224 -2.01 3.05 -6.70
N GLY A 225 -2.79 2.43 -7.59
CA GLY A 225 -3.20 3.02 -8.86
C GLY A 225 -4.53 3.78 -8.81
N ARG A 226 -5.39 3.44 -7.84
CA ARG A 226 -6.70 4.08 -7.61
C ARG A 226 -7.14 3.85 -6.17
N PRO A 227 -8.17 4.55 -5.67
CA PRO A 227 -8.66 4.33 -4.31
C PRO A 227 -9.03 2.86 -4.04
N VAL A 228 -8.51 2.31 -2.95
CA VAL A 228 -8.82 0.97 -2.45
C VAL A 228 -9.32 1.02 -1.01
N GLN A 229 -10.14 0.04 -0.63
CA GLN A 229 -10.64 -0.12 0.74
C GLN A 229 -9.79 -1.13 1.52
N PRO A 230 -9.78 -1.09 2.86
CA PRO A 230 -9.10 -2.11 3.69
C PRO A 230 -9.50 -3.55 3.33
N GLY A 231 -10.75 -3.72 2.87
CA GLY A 231 -11.29 -5.00 2.40
C GLY A 231 -10.55 -5.63 1.21
N MET A 232 -9.72 -4.86 0.50
CA MET A 232 -8.79 -5.37 -0.52
C MET A 232 -7.75 -6.33 0.08
N PHE A 233 -7.35 -6.07 1.33
CA PHE A 233 -6.21 -6.69 2.01
C PHE A 233 -6.61 -7.59 3.17
N PHE A 234 -7.72 -7.27 3.84
CA PHE A 234 -8.18 -8.02 5.00
C PHE A 234 -9.67 -8.36 4.89
N SER A 235 -10.09 -9.41 5.59
CA SER A 235 -11.49 -9.61 5.96
C SER A 235 -11.78 -8.89 7.29
N PRO A 236 -13.06 -8.64 7.64
CA PRO A 236 -13.44 -8.12 8.96
C PRO A 236 -12.91 -8.97 10.12
N GLY A 237 -12.79 -10.29 9.93
CA GLY A 237 -12.22 -11.23 10.92
C GLY A 237 -10.68 -11.29 10.94
N GLY A 238 -9.96 -10.40 10.24
CA GLY A 238 -8.50 -10.36 10.22
C GLY A 238 -7.80 -11.40 9.33
N ILE A 239 -8.53 -12.14 8.48
CA ILE A 239 -7.94 -12.98 7.43
C ILE A 239 -7.26 -12.09 6.39
N THR A 240 -6.00 -12.37 6.06
CA THR A 240 -5.26 -11.62 5.03
C THR A 240 -5.63 -12.07 3.62
N LYS A 241 -5.52 -11.19 2.63
CA LYS A 241 -5.86 -11.45 1.23
C LYS A 241 -4.69 -11.10 0.33
N PHE A 242 -4.05 -12.10 -0.26
CA PHE A 242 -2.85 -11.90 -1.10
C PHE A 242 -3.15 -12.11 -2.58
N ILE A 243 -2.40 -11.44 -3.45
CA ILE A 243 -2.62 -11.49 -4.89
C ILE A 243 -1.58 -12.44 -5.51
N GLU A 244 -2.04 -13.54 -6.08
CA GLU A 244 -1.18 -14.52 -6.75
C GLU A 244 -0.88 -14.07 -8.18
N ALA A 245 0.38 -14.14 -8.61
CA ALA A 245 0.77 -13.78 -9.95
C ALA A 245 0.55 -14.90 -10.98
N ALA A 246 0.44 -14.51 -12.24
CA ALA A 246 0.44 -15.46 -13.35
C ALA A 246 1.77 -16.22 -13.51
N THR A 247 2.87 -15.69 -12.96
CA THR A 247 4.23 -16.25 -13.05
C THR A 247 4.38 -17.52 -12.22
N ARG A 248 4.98 -18.56 -12.83
CA ARG A 248 5.22 -19.85 -12.17
C ARG A 248 6.61 -19.88 -11.54
N ILE A 249 6.69 -20.44 -10.34
CA ILE A 249 7.98 -20.76 -9.72
C ILE A 249 8.59 -21.92 -10.52
N GLY A 250 9.80 -21.72 -11.06
CA GLY A 250 10.45 -22.71 -11.90
C GLY A 250 10.70 -24.05 -11.21
N LEU A 251 10.97 -25.09 -12.00
CA LEU A 251 11.20 -26.45 -11.52
C LEU A 251 12.64 -26.64 -11.01
N GLY A 252 12.88 -27.77 -10.35
CA GLY A 252 14.18 -28.18 -9.83
C GLY A 252 14.57 -27.53 -8.50
N ASP A 253 15.74 -27.92 -8.01
CA ASP A 253 16.35 -27.42 -6.77
C ASP A 253 17.10 -26.11 -7.01
N ASN A 254 17.62 -25.50 -5.95
CA ASN A 254 18.34 -24.22 -6.02
C ASN A 254 19.66 -24.33 -6.80
N ASP A 255 20.10 -23.20 -7.33
CA ASP A 255 21.31 -23.10 -8.15
C ASP A 255 21.97 -21.74 -7.92
N SER A 256 23.29 -21.72 -7.73
CA SER A 256 24.04 -20.49 -7.45
C SER A 256 23.99 -19.48 -8.58
N ASP A 257 23.77 -19.93 -9.82
CA ASP A 257 23.76 -19.05 -10.99
C ASP A 257 22.41 -18.32 -11.14
N ARG A 258 21.37 -18.75 -10.41
CA ARG A 258 20.04 -18.11 -10.45
C ARG A 258 19.93 -16.92 -9.50
N SER A 259 19.04 -15.99 -9.85
CA SER A 259 18.74 -14.83 -9.00
C SER A 259 18.26 -15.24 -7.60
N GLY A 260 18.53 -14.38 -6.61
CA GLY A 260 18.06 -14.60 -5.24
C GLY A 260 16.53 -14.67 -5.10
N PHE A 261 15.79 -14.09 -6.05
CA PHE A 261 14.33 -14.17 -6.12
C PHE A 261 13.83 -15.58 -6.50
N GLU A 262 14.46 -16.19 -7.51
CA GLU A 262 14.09 -17.53 -7.97
C GLU A 262 14.47 -18.61 -6.95
N ASN A 263 15.64 -18.47 -6.33
CA ASN A 263 16.12 -19.41 -5.34
C ASN A 263 15.27 -19.38 -4.06
N SER A 264 14.95 -18.19 -3.53
CA SER A 264 14.17 -18.08 -2.30
C SER A 264 12.75 -18.64 -2.44
N ALA A 265 12.12 -18.47 -3.60
CA ALA A 265 10.82 -19.09 -3.89
C ALA A 265 10.85 -20.63 -3.85
N ARG A 266 11.98 -21.24 -4.26
CA ARG A 266 12.19 -22.70 -4.17
C ARG A 266 12.49 -23.15 -2.74
N VAL A 267 13.24 -22.37 -1.96
CA VAL A 267 13.41 -22.62 -0.51
C VAL A 267 12.04 -22.62 0.17
N ASN A 268 11.25 -21.57 -0.05
CA ASN A 268 9.91 -21.44 0.52
C ASN A 268 9.01 -22.63 0.14
N ARG A 269 9.02 -23.02 -1.14
CA ARG A 269 8.28 -24.19 -1.63
C ARG A 269 8.68 -25.47 -0.90
N ARG A 270 9.99 -25.71 -0.72
CA ARG A 270 10.50 -26.88 -0.02
C ARG A 270 10.01 -26.90 1.44
N LEU A 271 10.16 -25.78 2.15
CA LEU A 271 9.74 -25.67 3.56
C LEU A 271 8.24 -25.93 3.73
N LEU A 272 7.41 -25.36 2.85
CA LEU A 272 5.95 -25.56 2.89
C LEU A 272 5.55 -27.00 2.52
N MET A 273 6.26 -27.61 1.57
CA MET A 273 6.06 -29.02 1.20
C MET A 273 6.41 -29.95 2.37
N GLU A 274 7.55 -29.73 3.03
CA GLU A 274 7.99 -30.51 4.20
C GLU A 274 6.99 -30.36 5.36
N ARG A 275 6.50 -29.14 5.62
CA ARG A 275 5.60 -28.85 6.74
C ARG A 275 4.17 -29.35 6.54
N PHE A 276 3.62 -29.15 5.34
CA PHE A 276 2.19 -29.35 5.07
C PHE A 276 1.89 -30.43 4.03
N GLY A 277 2.90 -30.99 3.36
CA GLY A 277 2.71 -31.91 2.25
C GLY A 277 2.06 -31.26 1.02
N ARG A 278 2.19 -29.93 0.87
CA ARG A 278 1.55 -29.15 -0.20
C ARG A 278 2.57 -28.27 -0.93
N LEU A 279 2.50 -28.31 -2.26
CA LEU A 279 3.39 -27.57 -3.15
C LEU A 279 2.80 -26.20 -3.53
N ILE A 280 3.62 -25.15 -3.51
CA ILE A 280 3.28 -23.85 -4.11
C ILE A 280 3.84 -23.75 -5.55
N THR A 281 3.10 -23.13 -6.46
CA THR A 281 3.44 -23.13 -7.89
C THR A 281 3.57 -21.76 -8.53
N ARG A 282 3.14 -20.69 -7.86
CA ARG A 282 3.14 -19.33 -8.41
C ARG A 282 3.81 -18.35 -7.47
N HIS A 283 4.41 -17.32 -8.06
CA HIS A 283 4.84 -16.12 -7.35
C HIS A 283 3.63 -15.27 -6.97
N LEU A 284 3.87 -14.20 -6.22
CA LEU A 284 2.86 -13.20 -5.90
C LEU A 284 3.03 -11.97 -6.80
N GLU A 285 1.96 -11.21 -6.98
CA GLU A 285 2.04 -9.92 -7.67
C GLU A 285 2.92 -8.96 -6.86
N HIS A 286 3.72 -8.17 -7.57
CA HIS A 286 4.61 -7.17 -6.96
C HIS A 286 3.81 -5.92 -6.59
N ALA A 287 3.05 -6.03 -5.51
CA ALA A 287 2.15 -5.00 -4.96
C ALA A 287 2.20 -5.03 -3.43
N ALA A 288 1.62 -4.02 -2.78
CA ALA A 288 1.53 -3.99 -1.32
C ALA A 288 0.86 -5.27 -0.78
N THR A 289 1.45 -5.90 0.23
CA THR A 289 1.03 -7.21 0.73
C THR A 289 0.57 -7.14 2.19
N PRO A 290 -0.54 -7.81 2.56
CA PRO A 290 -1.02 -7.80 3.94
C PRO A 290 -0.34 -8.86 4.81
N LEU A 291 0.12 -8.40 5.97
CA LEU A 291 0.83 -9.19 6.95
C LEU A 291 0.18 -9.05 8.34
N ARG A 292 0.38 -10.09 9.15
CA ARG A 292 0.04 -10.12 10.57
C ARG A 292 1.28 -10.36 11.39
N LYS A 293 1.52 -9.47 12.35
CA LYS A 293 2.68 -9.53 13.24
C LYS A 293 2.75 -10.86 13.98
N SER A 294 1.62 -11.33 14.53
CA SER A 294 1.55 -12.62 15.22
C SER A 294 1.91 -13.82 14.35
N VAL A 295 1.55 -13.79 13.06
CA VAL A 295 1.85 -14.88 12.11
C VAL A 295 3.32 -14.87 11.69
N LEU A 296 3.92 -13.69 11.53
CA LEU A 296 5.37 -13.56 11.30
C LEU A 296 6.19 -14.08 12.49
N LEU A 297 5.80 -13.73 13.73
CA LEU A 297 6.43 -14.27 14.94
C LEU A 297 6.27 -15.79 15.09
N GLU A 298 5.18 -16.36 14.58
CA GLU A 298 5.02 -17.81 14.49
C GLU A 298 5.94 -18.42 13.44
N LEU A 299 5.98 -17.86 12.23
CA LEU A 299 6.88 -18.28 11.15
C LEU A 299 8.34 -18.27 11.57
N GLU A 300 8.78 -17.21 12.24
CA GLU A 300 10.14 -17.08 12.77
C GLU A 300 10.48 -18.19 13.76
N ARG A 301 9.52 -18.64 14.59
CA ARG A 301 9.73 -19.76 15.52
C ARG A 301 9.73 -21.11 14.83
N GLU A 302 8.81 -21.31 13.87
CA GLU A 302 8.67 -22.58 13.14
C GLU A 302 9.85 -22.84 12.18
N PHE A 303 10.39 -21.78 11.57
CA PHE A 303 11.49 -21.82 10.61
C PHE A 303 12.72 -21.07 11.14
N ALA A 304 13.01 -21.21 12.44
CA ALA A 304 14.04 -20.43 13.13
C ALA A 304 15.42 -20.50 12.47
N GLU A 305 15.83 -21.68 11.97
CA GLU A 305 17.10 -21.84 11.27
C GLU A 305 17.14 -21.05 9.96
N ASP A 306 16.05 -21.06 9.19
CA ASP A 306 15.95 -20.36 7.90
C ASP A 306 15.87 -18.84 8.08
N PHE A 307 15.14 -18.37 9.10
CA PHE A 307 15.11 -16.95 9.49
C PHE A 307 16.48 -16.47 9.94
N HIS A 308 17.13 -17.20 10.86
CA HIS A 308 18.47 -16.84 11.35
C HIS A 308 19.51 -16.82 10.22
N ARG A 309 19.49 -17.82 9.32
CA ARG A 309 20.37 -17.87 8.16
C ARG A 309 20.16 -16.65 7.25
N THR A 310 18.91 -16.36 6.91
CA THR A 310 18.55 -15.25 6.00
C THR A 310 18.88 -13.89 6.61
N GLN A 311 18.65 -13.73 7.91
CA GLN A 311 19.03 -12.52 8.65
C GLN A 311 20.53 -12.25 8.55
N LEU A 312 21.38 -13.28 8.68
CA LEU A 312 22.84 -13.16 8.58
C LEU A 312 23.37 -12.99 7.15
N SER A 313 22.54 -13.24 6.13
CA SER A 313 22.89 -13.05 4.72
C SER A 313 22.98 -11.56 4.35
N ARG A 314 24.20 -11.03 4.27
CA ARG A 314 24.45 -9.62 3.91
C ARG A 314 24.02 -9.27 2.48
N PHE A 315 24.02 -10.24 1.57
CA PHE A 315 23.51 -10.15 0.20
C PHE A 315 22.57 -11.33 -0.04
N ARG A 316 21.67 -11.20 -1.02
CA ARG A 316 20.76 -12.29 -1.39
C ARG A 316 21.56 -13.56 -1.70
N SER A 317 21.23 -14.63 -1.00
CA SER A 317 21.82 -15.95 -1.14
C SER A 317 20.83 -16.93 -1.75
N SER A 318 21.36 -17.97 -2.41
CA SER A 318 20.55 -19.08 -2.92
C SER A 318 19.85 -19.88 -1.82
N THR A 319 20.19 -19.65 -0.55
CA THR A 319 19.60 -20.31 0.61
C THR A 319 18.63 -19.44 1.39
N ASP A 320 18.41 -18.18 0.99
CA ASP A 320 17.54 -17.29 1.74
C ASP A 320 16.06 -17.65 1.56
N ILE A 321 15.24 -17.26 2.53
CA ILE A 321 13.78 -17.29 2.42
C ILE A 321 13.25 -15.92 2.01
N SER A 322 12.21 -15.91 1.19
CA SER A 322 11.47 -14.67 0.94
C SER A 322 10.22 -14.65 1.81
N VAL A 323 10.27 -13.88 2.89
CA VAL A 323 9.24 -13.91 3.93
C VAL A 323 7.97 -13.23 3.45
N THR A 324 8.06 -11.98 3.02
CA THR A 324 6.92 -11.18 2.56
C THR A 324 6.47 -11.57 1.16
N ASN A 325 7.35 -12.14 0.34
CA ASN A 325 6.97 -12.69 -0.96
C ASN A 325 6.93 -14.24 -0.92
N SER A 326 5.71 -14.78 -0.98
CA SER A 326 5.31 -16.19 -0.93
C SER A 326 5.31 -16.91 0.43
N LEU A 327 6.38 -16.92 1.25
CA LEU A 327 6.43 -17.80 2.44
C LEU A 327 5.29 -17.50 3.42
N TYR A 328 5.15 -16.24 3.85
CA TYR A 328 4.10 -15.83 4.77
C TYR A 328 2.71 -16.16 4.23
N HIS A 329 2.45 -15.81 2.98
CA HIS A 329 1.11 -15.86 2.42
C HIS A 329 0.60 -17.28 2.25
N TYR A 330 1.44 -18.19 1.74
CA TYR A 330 1.06 -19.59 1.62
C TYR A 330 1.04 -20.30 2.98
N TYR A 331 1.94 -19.97 3.91
CA TYR A 331 1.87 -20.49 5.28
C TYR A 331 0.55 -20.08 5.96
N ALA A 332 0.20 -18.79 5.88
CA ALA A 332 -1.05 -18.26 6.41
C ALA A 332 -2.26 -18.91 5.72
N GLN A 333 -2.21 -19.15 4.40
CA GLN A 333 -3.27 -19.86 3.68
C GLN A 333 -3.42 -21.31 4.15
N MET A 334 -2.33 -22.05 4.27
CA MET A 334 -2.31 -23.45 4.69
C MET A 334 -2.72 -23.63 6.16
N THR A 335 -2.69 -22.55 6.94
CA THR A 335 -3.16 -22.49 8.33
C THR A 335 -4.48 -21.72 8.50
N ALA A 336 -5.24 -21.54 7.41
CA ALA A 336 -6.57 -20.91 7.38
C ALA A 336 -6.63 -19.45 7.90
N ARG A 337 -5.55 -18.70 7.72
CA ARG A 337 -5.39 -17.28 8.10
C ARG A 337 -5.21 -16.33 6.92
N ALA A 338 -5.13 -16.87 5.71
CA ALA A 338 -5.11 -16.09 4.47
C ALA A 338 -5.98 -16.74 3.38
N VAL A 339 -6.46 -15.90 2.46
CA VAL A 339 -7.13 -16.31 1.22
C VAL A 339 -6.55 -15.56 0.03
N GLN A 340 -6.84 -16.01 -1.18
CA GLN A 340 -6.45 -15.30 -2.39
C GLN A 340 -7.38 -14.11 -2.66
N GLN A 341 -6.81 -13.01 -3.12
CA GLN A 341 -7.53 -11.87 -3.67
C GLN A 341 -7.60 -12.02 -5.20
N GLU A 342 -8.76 -12.43 -5.70
CA GLU A 342 -8.96 -12.72 -7.13
C GLU A 342 -9.43 -11.51 -7.94
N ASN A 343 -9.87 -10.43 -7.26
CA ASN A 343 -10.49 -9.27 -7.93
C ASN A 343 -9.54 -8.08 -8.12
N ALA A 344 -8.31 -8.16 -7.62
CA ALA A 344 -7.34 -7.08 -7.74
C ALA A 344 -6.81 -6.99 -9.18
N LYS A 345 -6.70 -5.77 -9.68
CA LYS A 345 -6.10 -5.46 -10.99
C LYS A 345 -4.71 -4.90 -10.78
N VAL A 346 -3.70 -5.67 -11.18
CA VAL A 346 -2.28 -5.31 -11.05
C VAL A 346 -1.66 -5.14 -12.43
N ALA A 347 -0.81 -4.13 -12.59
CA ALA A 347 0.04 -3.99 -13.77
C ALA A 347 1.52 -4.01 -13.37
N TYR A 348 2.29 -4.89 -13.99
CA TYR A 348 3.74 -4.88 -13.93
C TYR A 348 4.30 -4.10 -15.11
N VAL A 349 5.12 -3.09 -14.85
CA VAL A 349 5.82 -2.32 -15.89
C VAL A 349 7.32 -2.55 -15.74
N ASP A 350 7.91 -3.24 -16.72
CA ASP A 350 9.36 -3.28 -16.87
C ASP A 350 9.84 -1.97 -17.48
N THR A 351 10.38 -1.09 -16.63
CA THR A 351 10.86 0.24 -17.02
C THR A 351 12.09 0.19 -17.93
N THR A 352 12.76 -0.94 -18.02
CA THR A 352 13.93 -1.13 -18.89
C THR A 352 13.61 -1.56 -20.31
N SER A 353 12.37 -2.01 -20.55
CA SER A 353 11.87 -2.40 -21.86
C SER A 353 11.10 -1.27 -22.54
N ARG A 354 11.19 -1.19 -23.88
CA ARG A 354 10.37 -0.22 -24.64
C ARG A 354 8.87 -0.50 -24.45
N ALA A 355 8.51 -1.78 -24.48
CA ALA A 355 7.13 -2.22 -24.33
C ALA A 355 6.51 -1.80 -22.99
N GLY A 356 7.28 -1.93 -21.89
CA GLY A 356 6.84 -1.48 -20.56
C GLY A 356 6.65 0.03 -20.50
N LEU A 357 7.62 0.82 -20.96
CA LEU A 357 7.49 2.29 -20.97
C LEU A 357 6.30 2.79 -21.82
N ASP A 358 5.93 2.06 -22.87
CA ASP A 358 4.78 2.38 -23.72
C ASP A 358 3.43 2.06 -23.05
N MET A 359 3.43 1.35 -21.92
CA MET A 359 2.22 1.15 -21.10
C MET A 359 1.85 2.41 -20.29
N LEU A 360 2.82 3.25 -19.93
CA LEU A 360 2.66 4.39 -19.00
C LEU A 360 1.56 5.37 -19.44
N PRO A 361 1.48 5.84 -20.71
CA PRO A 361 0.41 6.75 -21.13
C PRO A 361 -0.98 6.13 -21.00
N GLY A 362 -1.09 4.82 -21.24
CA GLY A 362 -2.32 4.06 -21.09
C GLY A 362 -2.75 3.92 -19.64
N LEU A 363 -1.80 3.65 -18.74
CA LEU A 363 -2.02 3.62 -17.29
C LEU A 363 -2.49 4.99 -16.78
N LEU A 364 -1.81 6.07 -17.17
CA LEU A 364 -2.14 7.44 -16.77
C LEU A 364 -3.53 7.85 -17.25
N LYS A 365 -3.88 7.52 -18.50
CA LYS A 365 -5.18 7.88 -19.07
C LYS A 365 -6.34 7.11 -18.44
N ARG A 366 -6.16 5.81 -18.16
CA ARG A 366 -7.25 4.94 -17.71
C ARG A 366 -7.40 4.88 -16.19
N ARG A 367 -6.30 4.98 -15.44
CA ARG A 367 -6.25 4.83 -13.97
C ARG A 367 -7.08 3.65 -13.46
N SER A 368 -7.02 2.54 -14.20
CA SER A 368 -7.93 1.40 -14.05
C SER A 368 -7.37 0.25 -13.21
N GLN A 369 -6.13 0.37 -12.76
CA GLN A 369 -5.43 -0.64 -11.97
C GLN A 369 -5.57 -0.31 -10.48
N ASP A 370 -5.78 -1.33 -9.65
CA ASP A 370 -5.69 -1.20 -8.19
C ASP A 370 -4.25 -0.92 -7.77
N PHE A 371 -3.32 -1.63 -8.40
CA PHE A 371 -1.89 -1.55 -8.13
C PHE A 371 -1.10 -1.54 -9.42
N PHE A 372 0.08 -0.93 -9.39
CA PHE A 372 1.09 -1.19 -10.40
C PHE A 372 2.48 -1.09 -9.79
N CYS A 373 3.45 -1.73 -10.44
CA CYS A 373 4.84 -1.56 -10.09
C CYS A 373 5.67 -1.12 -11.28
N LEU A 374 6.71 -0.34 -11.00
CA LEU A 374 7.67 0.18 -11.98
C LEU A 374 9.04 -0.42 -11.63
N ASN A 375 9.36 -1.57 -12.20
CA ASN A 375 10.55 -2.31 -11.80
C ASN A 375 11.55 -2.41 -12.95
N ASP A 376 12.83 -2.31 -12.61
CA ASP A 376 13.91 -2.39 -13.59
C ASP A 376 14.30 -3.85 -13.88
N GLY A 377 14.19 -4.25 -15.15
CA GLY A 377 14.76 -5.49 -15.65
C GLY A 377 16.30 -5.49 -15.68
N SER A 378 16.89 -6.69 -15.70
CA SER A 378 18.35 -6.85 -15.70
C SER A 378 19.02 -6.52 -17.04
N PHE A 379 18.26 -6.38 -18.12
CA PHE A 379 18.77 -6.22 -19.49
C PHE A 379 18.11 -5.01 -20.18
N PRO A 380 18.62 -3.79 -19.97
CA PRO A 380 17.95 -2.60 -20.45
C PRO A 380 18.01 -2.40 -21.96
N GLU A 381 16.85 -2.21 -22.58
CA GLU A 381 16.68 -1.87 -24.00
C GLU A 381 16.70 -0.36 -24.26
N VAL A 382 16.38 0.43 -23.23
CA VAL A 382 16.20 1.89 -23.27
C VAL A 382 17.29 2.58 -22.45
N PRO A 383 17.93 3.67 -22.93
CA PRO A 383 18.91 4.44 -22.17
C PRO A 383 18.39 4.98 -20.84
N ALA A 384 19.25 5.05 -19.82
CA ALA A 384 18.83 5.37 -18.44
C ALA A 384 18.22 6.77 -18.26
N ASP A 385 18.73 7.76 -19.00
CA ASP A 385 18.20 9.13 -19.02
C ASP A 385 16.80 9.21 -19.62
N GLU A 386 16.56 8.47 -20.71
CA GLU A 386 15.23 8.34 -21.32
C GLU A 386 14.24 7.65 -20.37
N ARG A 387 14.64 6.55 -19.73
CA ARG A 387 13.82 5.84 -18.71
C ARG A 387 13.44 6.78 -17.58
N GLN A 388 14.43 7.45 -16.99
CA GLN A 388 14.25 8.40 -15.90
C GLN A 388 13.25 9.50 -16.28
N ALA A 389 13.43 10.15 -17.43
CA ALA A 389 12.53 11.21 -17.87
C ALA A 389 11.08 10.72 -18.06
N ARG A 390 10.90 9.55 -18.67
CA ARG A 390 9.58 8.95 -18.93
C ARG A 390 8.85 8.55 -17.65
N VAL A 391 9.56 7.93 -16.72
CA VAL A 391 8.97 7.47 -15.45
C VAL A 391 8.68 8.66 -14.54
N GLN A 392 9.58 9.64 -14.44
CA GLN A 392 9.37 10.84 -13.65
C GLN A 392 8.16 11.66 -14.16
N ASP A 393 8.05 11.88 -15.48
CA ASP A 393 6.88 12.55 -16.07
C ASP A 393 5.58 11.78 -15.78
N PHE A 394 5.62 10.45 -15.85
CA PHE A 394 4.48 9.62 -15.51
C PHE A 394 4.09 9.76 -14.02
N LEU A 395 5.03 9.63 -13.09
CA LEU A 395 4.76 9.68 -11.65
C LEU A 395 4.28 11.06 -11.20
N GLU A 396 4.88 12.15 -11.71
CA GLU A 396 4.45 13.52 -11.42
C GLU A 396 3.01 13.76 -11.87
N ARG A 397 2.61 13.24 -13.03
CA ARG A 397 1.23 13.32 -13.51
C ARG A 397 0.30 12.33 -12.78
N TYR A 398 0.78 11.15 -12.43
CA TYR A 398 -0.08 10.16 -11.78
C TYR A 398 -0.43 10.60 -10.35
N TYR A 399 0.54 11.18 -9.65
CA TYR A 399 0.48 11.59 -8.25
C TYR A 399 0.80 13.09 -8.10
N GLY A 400 0.11 13.94 -8.86
CA GLY A 400 0.35 15.39 -8.89
C GLY A 400 -0.10 16.17 -7.64
N ILE A 401 -0.64 15.49 -6.62
CA ILE A 401 -1.04 16.11 -5.36
C ILE A 401 0.02 15.79 -4.30
N PRO A 402 0.77 16.79 -3.81
CA PRO A 402 1.71 16.61 -2.72
C PRO A 402 1.04 16.10 -1.44
N ALA A 403 1.71 15.21 -0.73
CA ALA A 403 1.28 14.73 0.57
C ALA A 403 1.68 15.71 1.69
N PRO A 404 1.01 15.69 2.86
CA PRO A 404 1.23 16.66 3.94
C PRO A 404 2.63 16.66 4.56
N TRP A 405 3.38 15.58 4.38
CA TRP A 405 4.76 15.41 4.85
C TRP A 405 5.82 15.90 3.86
N GLU A 406 5.42 16.51 2.74
CA GLU A 406 6.35 17.14 1.81
C GLU A 406 6.66 18.58 2.24
N ALA A 407 7.94 18.96 2.21
CA ALA A 407 8.42 20.27 2.67
C ALA A 407 7.66 21.45 2.06
N GLU A 408 7.36 21.39 0.76
CA GLU A 408 6.61 22.42 0.02
C GLU A 408 5.20 22.67 0.58
N VAL A 409 4.59 21.67 1.21
CA VAL A 409 3.26 21.75 1.84
C VAL A 409 3.37 22.18 3.30
N ALA A 410 4.34 21.63 4.03
CA ALA A 410 4.56 21.94 5.44
C ALA A 410 4.85 23.44 5.66
N ASP A 411 5.62 24.06 4.75
CA ASP A 411 5.92 25.49 4.79
C ASP A 411 4.69 26.37 4.54
N GLN A 412 3.70 25.88 3.78
CA GLN A 412 2.44 26.59 3.50
C GLN A 412 1.38 26.40 4.59
N ALA A 413 1.53 25.38 5.44
CA ALA A 413 0.63 25.07 6.55
C ALA A 413 0.95 25.83 7.84
N ALA A 414 1.93 26.75 7.83
CA ALA A 414 2.18 27.67 8.94
C ALA A 414 0.89 28.44 9.32
N PRO A 415 0.62 28.70 10.61
CA PRO A 415 -0.72 29.08 11.04
C PRO A 415 -1.17 30.39 10.38
N VAL A 416 -2.28 30.34 9.64
CA VAL A 416 -3.10 31.52 9.39
C VAL A 416 -3.56 32.01 10.76
N ALA A 417 -3.18 33.24 11.12
CA ALA A 417 -3.52 33.88 12.37
C ALA A 417 -5.00 33.68 12.75
N GLU A 418 -5.26 33.38 14.03
CA GLU A 418 -6.59 33.22 14.60
C GLU A 418 -7.53 34.31 14.10
N ALA A 419 -8.67 33.91 13.52
CA ALA A 419 -9.74 34.83 13.20
C ALA A 419 -10.17 35.55 14.49
N PRO A 420 -10.33 36.88 14.48
CA PRO A 420 -10.68 37.62 15.68
C PRO A 420 -12.03 37.13 16.21
N ALA A 421 -12.08 36.86 17.51
CA ALA A 421 -13.29 36.48 18.22
C ALA A 421 -14.41 37.50 17.95
N ALA A 422 -15.59 37.01 17.59
CA ALA A 422 -16.77 37.84 17.40
C ALA A 422 -17.11 38.57 18.72
N PRO A 423 -17.51 39.86 18.67
CA PRO A 423 -17.89 40.57 19.88
C PRO A 423 -19.17 39.97 20.44
N ALA A 424 -19.19 39.74 21.75
CA ALA A 424 -20.37 39.32 22.48
C ALA A 424 -21.44 40.44 22.45
N GLU A 425 -22.67 40.08 22.05
CA GLU A 425 -23.89 40.83 22.37
C GLU A 425 -24.59 40.20 23.57
#